data_AF-A0A260VY69-F1
#
_entry.id   AF-A0A260VY69-F1
#
_cell.length_a   1.000
_cell.length_b   1.000
_cell.length_c   1.000
_cell.angle_alpha   90.00
_cell.angle_beta   90.00
_cell.angle_gamma   90.00
#
_symmetry.space_group_name_H-M   'P 1'
#
loop_
_entity.id
_entity.type
_entity.pdbx_description
1 polymer ?
#
loop_
_entity_poly.entity_id
_entity_poly.type
_entity_poly.pdbx_seq_one_letter_code
_entity_poly.pdbx_strand_id
1 'polypeptide(L)'
;MSTEDARTELRQQLFAILSEVAGGVLDNQVIEGDTEFPDTGMSSIEYLALIEKIETKLDVFIDLEENEELTSVDKFCDYLLEQVPTS
;
A
#
# COMPACT_ATOMS: atom_id res chain seq x y z
N MET A 1 -9.26 19.26 6.15
CA MET A 1 -9.34 17.81 5.87
C MET A 1 -9.35 17.10 7.19
N SER A 2 -10.27 16.16 7.37
CA SER A 2 -10.23 15.26 8.53
C SER A 2 -9.23 14.14 8.25
N THR A 3 -8.68 13.52 9.29
CA THR A 3 -7.78 12.35 9.16
C THR A 3 -8.43 11.21 8.37
N GLU A 4 -9.75 11.10 8.46
CA GLU A 4 -10.55 10.11 7.72
C GLU A 4 -10.63 10.40 6.21
N ASP A 5 -10.66 11.68 5.81
CA ASP A 5 -10.60 12.08 4.40
C ASP A 5 -9.22 11.73 3.81
N ALA A 6 -8.14 12.04 4.55
CA ALA A 6 -6.77 11.73 4.15
C ALA A 6 -6.53 10.22 4.02
N ARG A 7 -7.05 9.41 4.96
CA ARG A 7 -6.98 7.94 4.88
C ARG A 7 -7.69 7.43 3.63
N THR A 8 -8.88 7.96 3.32
CA THR A 8 -9.65 7.53 2.16
C THR A 8 -8.93 7.84 0.85
N GLU A 9 -8.37 9.05 0.72
CA GLU A 9 -7.58 9.46 -0.44
C GLU A 9 -6.32 8.61 -0.60
N LEU A 10 -5.60 8.34 0.49
CA LEU A 10 -4.41 7.50 0.48
C LEU A 10 -4.74 6.06 0.09
N ARG A 11 -5.82 5.50 0.64
CA ARG A 11 -6.27 4.15 0.31
C ARG A 11 -6.57 4.00 -1.17
N GLN A 12 -7.26 4.99 -1.77
CA GLN A 12 -7.53 5.01 -3.21
C GLN A 12 -6.25 5.06 -4.04
N GLN A 13 -5.26 5.85 -3.62
CA GLN A 13 -3.96 5.92 -4.29
C GLN A 13 -3.23 4.58 -4.21
N LEU A 14 -3.19 3.95 -3.03
CA LEU A 14 -2.54 2.64 -2.86
C LEU A 14 -3.21 1.55 -3.70
N PHE A 15 -4.54 1.53 -3.80
CA PHE A 15 -5.24 0.61 -4.70
C PHE A 15 -4.90 0.86 -6.17
N ALA A 16 -4.80 2.13 -6.59
CA ALA A 16 -4.37 2.47 -7.95
C ALA A 16 -2.94 1.98 -8.22
N ILE A 17 -2.03 2.11 -7.25
CA ILE A 17 -0.66 1.60 -7.38
C ILE A 17 -0.64 0.07 -7.44
N LEU A 18 -1.38 -0.59 -6.56
CA LEU A 18 -1.50 -2.04 -6.50
C LEU A 18 -1.98 -2.63 -7.85
N SER A 19 -2.96 -1.98 -8.49
CA SER A 19 -3.46 -2.38 -9.81
C SER A 19 -2.39 -2.32 -10.92
N GLU A 20 -1.40 -1.43 -10.81
CA GLU A 20 -0.31 -1.32 -11.78
C GLU A 20 0.77 -2.39 -11.61
N VAL A 21 0.93 -2.92 -10.39
CA VAL A 21 1.99 -3.89 -10.05
C VAL A 21 1.55 -5.30 -10.40
N ALA A 22 0.31 -5.63 -10.10
CA ALA A 22 -0.19 -7.00 -10.17
C ALA A 22 -0.38 -7.54 -11.59
N GLY A 23 -0.12 -6.76 -12.64
CA GLY A 23 -0.17 -7.23 -14.02
C GLY A 23 -1.50 -7.89 -14.44
N GLY A 24 -2.61 -7.56 -13.77
CA GLY A 24 -3.93 -8.16 -13.97
C GLY A 24 -4.25 -9.41 -13.14
N VAL A 25 -3.34 -9.92 -12.30
CA VAL A 25 -3.64 -11.04 -11.37
C VAL A 25 -4.70 -10.61 -10.35
N LEU A 26 -4.61 -9.36 -9.90
CA LEU A 26 -5.54 -8.77 -8.94
C LEU A 26 -6.75 -8.08 -9.60
N ASP A 27 -6.77 -7.90 -10.94
CA ASP A 27 -7.86 -7.21 -11.65
C ASP A 27 -9.23 -7.91 -11.52
N ASN A 28 -9.25 -9.20 -11.19
CA ASN A 28 -10.47 -9.99 -10.99
C ASN A 28 -10.80 -10.26 -9.51
N GLN A 29 -10.01 -9.77 -8.57
CA GLN A 29 -10.25 -9.94 -7.14
C GLN A 29 -10.70 -8.62 -6.53
N VAL A 30 -11.79 -8.64 -5.77
CA VAL A 30 -12.14 -7.53 -4.88
C VAL A 30 -11.18 -7.62 -3.71
N ILE A 31 -10.16 -6.76 -3.70
CA ILE A 31 -9.22 -6.64 -2.58
C ILE A 31 -9.82 -5.67 -1.58
N GLU A 32 -10.08 -6.15 -0.37
CA GLU A 32 -10.49 -5.32 0.75
C GLU A 32 -9.24 -4.72 1.41
N GLY A 33 -9.39 -3.62 2.15
CA GLY A 33 -8.23 -2.89 2.70
C GLY A 33 -7.38 -3.73 3.67
N ASP A 34 -8.01 -4.69 4.34
CA ASP A 34 -7.40 -5.63 5.29
C ASP A 34 -6.95 -6.94 4.65
N THR A 35 -7.11 -7.11 3.33
CA THR A 35 -6.65 -8.30 2.61
C THR A 35 -5.12 -8.38 2.62
N GLU A 36 -4.60 -9.49 3.11
CA GLU A 36 -3.17 -9.77 3.15
C GLU A 36 -2.64 -10.13 1.75
N PHE A 37 -1.63 -9.42 1.27
CA PHE A 37 -1.06 -9.61 -0.06
C PHE A 37 -0.57 -11.04 -0.32
N PRO A 38 0.08 -11.75 0.63
CA PRO A 38 0.44 -13.16 0.43
C PRO A 38 -0.75 -14.07 0.11
N ASP A 39 -1.94 -13.76 0.66
CA ASP A 39 -3.16 -14.56 0.45
C ASP A 39 -3.75 -14.36 -0.95
N THR A 40 -3.39 -13.27 -1.63
CA THR A 40 -3.82 -12.99 -3.01
C THR A 40 -2.97 -13.71 -4.06
N GLY A 41 -1.90 -14.40 -3.63
CA GLY A 41 -0.92 -15.03 -4.52
C GLY A 41 0.17 -14.07 -5.00
N MET A 42 0.26 -12.87 -4.42
CA MET A 42 1.32 -11.91 -4.72
C MET A 42 2.69 -12.51 -4.40
N SER A 43 3.59 -12.52 -5.39
CA SER A 43 4.97 -12.95 -5.21
C SER A 43 5.80 -11.89 -4.49
N SER A 44 6.93 -12.30 -3.90
CA SER A 44 7.88 -11.35 -3.28
C SER A 44 8.44 -10.33 -4.27
N ILE A 45 8.51 -10.65 -5.56
CA ILE A 45 8.96 -9.72 -6.61
C ILE A 45 7.91 -8.63 -6.85
N GLU A 46 6.64 -9.03 -6.95
CA GLU A 46 5.52 -8.08 -7.07
C GLU A 46 5.41 -7.22 -5.82
N TYR A 47 5.60 -7.80 -4.63
CA TYR A 47 5.62 -7.04 -3.39
C TYR A 47 6.72 -5.97 -3.38
N LEU A 48 7.96 -6.30 -3.73
CA LEU A 48 9.04 -5.31 -3.79
C LEU A 48 8.79 -4.23 -4.85
N ALA A 49 8.19 -4.60 -6.00
CA ALA A 49 7.80 -3.65 -7.03
C ALA A 49 6.65 -2.72 -6.58
N LEU A 50 5.76 -3.20 -5.71
CA LEU A 50 4.73 -2.38 -5.05
C LEU A 50 5.38 -1.34 -4.13
N ILE A 51 6.30 -1.76 -3.27
CA ILE A 51 7.05 -0.86 -2.39
C ILE A 51 7.73 0.25 -3.20
N GLU A 52 8.53 -0.12 -4.20
CA GLU A 52 9.27 0.84 -5.04
C GLU A 52 8.33 1.86 -5.72
N LYS A 53 7.15 1.42 -6.19
CA LYS A 53 6.17 2.34 -6.78
C LYS A 53 5.50 3.24 -5.75
N ILE A 54 5.22 2.76 -4.55
CA ILE A 54 4.67 3.59 -3.46
C ILE A 54 5.67 4.68 -3.12
N GLU A 55 6.93 4.32 -2.88
CA GLU A 55 8.02 5.26 -2.61
C GLU A 55 8.14 6.31 -3.72
N THR A 56 8.17 5.88 -4.98
CA THR A 56 8.31 6.77 -6.13
C THR A 56 7.12 7.72 -6.31
N LYS A 57 5.88 7.24 -6.12
CA LYS A 57 4.68 8.02 -6.41
C LYS A 57 4.25 8.93 -5.26
N LEU A 58 4.50 8.50 -4.03
CA LEU A 58 4.15 9.26 -2.83
C LEU A 58 5.32 10.07 -2.29
N ASP A 59 6.51 9.93 -2.87
CA ASP A 59 7.76 10.59 -2.42
C ASP A 59 8.08 10.26 -0.96
N VAL A 60 8.00 8.96 -0.62
CA VAL A 60 8.23 8.41 0.73
C VAL A 60 9.35 7.37 0.73
N PHE A 61 9.89 7.06 1.89
CA PHE A 61 10.85 5.97 2.09
C PHE A 61 10.28 4.93 3.06
N ILE A 62 10.32 3.66 2.66
CA ILE A 62 9.76 2.54 3.42
C ILE A 62 10.91 1.64 3.87
N ASP A 63 11.17 1.63 5.17
CA ASP A 63 12.12 0.70 5.75
C ASP A 63 11.43 -0.64 6.03
N LEU A 64 11.67 -1.63 5.17
CA LEU A 64 11.12 -2.98 5.31
C LEU A 64 11.75 -3.77 6.46
N GLU A 65 12.97 -3.44 6.90
CA GLU A 65 13.60 -4.11 8.03
C GLU A 65 12.92 -3.71 9.35
N GLU A 66 12.46 -2.46 9.44
CA GLU A 66 11.73 -1.96 10.60
C GLU A 66 10.22 -2.23 10.54
N ASN A 67 9.67 -2.56 9.37
CA ASN A 67 8.23 -2.67 9.13
C ASN A 67 7.83 -3.96 8.38
N GLU A 68 8.14 -5.10 8.99
CA GLU A 68 7.84 -6.44 8.43
C GLU A 68 6.33 -6.70 8.20
N GLU A 69 5.45 -5.91 8.83
CA GLU A 69 4.01 -6.12 8.77
C GLU A 69 3.31 -5.38 7.61
N LEU A 70 4.03 -4.73 6.68
CA LEU A 70 3.42 -3.99 5.57
C LEU A 70 2.81 -4.89 4.48
N THR A 71 1.79 -5.65 4.84
CA THR A 71 1.25 -6.74 4.03
C THR A 71 -0.19 -6.53 3.59
N SER A 72 -0.81 -5.39 3.91
CA SER A 72 -2.15 -5.01 3.43
C SER A 72 -2.26 -3.52 3.22
N VAL A 73 -3.20 -3.08 2.37
CA VAL A 73 -3.40 -1.64 2.05
C VAL A 73 -3.65 -0.81 3.32
N ASP A 74 -4.40 -1.34 4.28
CA ASP A 74 -4.69 -0.63 5.52
C ASP A 74 -3.45 -0.41 6.38
N LYS A 75 -2.55 -1.39 6.42
CA LYS A 75 -1.28 -1.24 7.14
C LYS A 75 -0.37 -0.21 6.48
N PHE A 76 -0.39 -0.11 5.14
CA PHE A 76 0.27 1.01 4.45
C PHE A 76 -0.38 2.35 4.78
N CYS A 77 -1.72 2.42 4.83
CA CYS A 77 -2.41 3.64 5.22
C CYS A 77 -1.99 4.08 6.62
N ASP A 78 -2.00 3.16 7.59
CA ASP A 78 -1.64 3.46 8.97
C ASP A 78 -0.18 3.93 9.07
N TYR A 79 0.76 3.19 8.47
CA TYR A 79 2.18 3.54 8.45
C TYR A 79 2.45 4.91 7.80
N LEU A 80 1.90 5.15 6.61
CA LEU A 80 2.16 6.38 5.86
C LEU A 80 1.50 7.60 6.50
N LEU A 81 0.35 7.43 7.17
CA LEU A 81 -0.29 8.53 7.91
C LEU A 81 0.48 8.87 9.20
N GLU A 82 1.10 7.89 9.86
CA GLU A 82 1.99 8.11 11.01
C GLU A 82 3.29 8.83 10.62
N GLN A 83 3.75 8.65 9.38
CA GLN A 83 4.91 9.33 8.80
C GLN A 83 4.64 10.81 8.46
N VAL A 84 3.38 11.22 8.26
CA VAL A 84 3.06 12.62 8.00
C VAL A 84 3.33 13.42 9.28
N PRO A 85 4.25 14.40 9.27
CA PRO A 85 4.48 15.21 10.45
C PRO A 85 3.18 15.94 10.78
N THR A 86 2.62 15.70 11.97
CA THR A 86 1.64 16.62 12.55
C THR A 86 2.36 17.94 12.73
N SER A 87 2.19 18.83 11.75
CA SER A 87 2.70 20.20 11.78
C SER A 87 1.95 21.04 12.81
#